data_AF-A0A5Y3V544-F1
#
_entry.id   AF-A0A5Y3V544-F1
#
_cell.length_a   1.000
_cell.length_b   1.000
_cell.length_c   1.000
_cell.angle_alpha   90.00
_cell.angle_beta   90.00
_cell.angle_gamma   90.00
#
_symmetry.space_group_name_H-M   'P 1'
#
loop_
_entity.id
_entity.type
_entity.pdbx_description
1 polymer ?
#
loop_
_entity_poly.entity_id
_entity_poly.type
_entity_poly.pdbx_seq_one_letter_code
_entity_poly.pdbx_strand_id
1 'polypeptide(L)'
;MSQPCSLSELNEDLVPFTARRITSSLIWCAEDVRNPETLQNACSYIIDPGSTASVKVFHAERYGGSGIQRNGGGARCGFDGHYLVKGMGANPLVGEGTDGRHSSGALGAIHAIYEALWGEVLAQILPYGAVRTRAVLLTNIYTDKAFDRSSGKSRRALLVRDPVVRPAHFERAPYFRPHPGYAGQLMHDAQRVKSVIRMLPANLPVPAEGVSSDAQHDPRLSCIERLCELARREAWQMAYCRTRFLRLTTSPSNITMDGRLMDFNGLSCLFPGIYPDDFGHKLRLTELIKEPVVLYQGLSDLCLYLGKYLFDSEFTRMARQKIEVTFQKTFHEACYYGYLEQLGIPTELLPEGEIPDTLKKMVDGFMSLVNRCGGNLHNPAPDGNGDSPLQKLVSELIHRSQEQILTVDKYPECDVHFNDTLRCFTRGIHWLKQAGTKGKGDSSSFLAEIEQRARKRLQPRKWLGKACLSEEIATLLDEHTDNPYYLREAFSDMGTRMQAFSREAFGHVNPVRIAV
;
A
#
# COMPACT_ATOMS: atom_id res chain seq x y z
N MET A 1 -16.46 -14.99 19.98
CA MET A 1 -15.78 -14.06 19.07
C MET A 1 -16.84 -13.40 18.21
N SER A 2 -17.06 -12.09 18.35
CA SER A 2 -17.94 -11.34 17.45
C SER A 2 -17.27 -11.25 16.07
N GLN A 3 -17.98 -11.61 15.00
CA GLN A 3 -17.49 -11.37 13.65
C GLN A 3 -17.26 -9.85 13.46
N PRO A 4 -16.23 -9.43 12.70
CA PRO A 4 -16.06 -8.02 12.35
C PRO A 4 -17.31 -7.51 11.65
N CYS A 5 -17.68 -6.27 11.93
CA CYS A 5 -18.82 -5.63 11.27
C CYS A 5 -18.57 -5.58 9.75
N SER A 6 -19.56 -6.00 8.98
CA SER A 6 -19.62 -5.83 7.54
C SER A 6 -19.90 -4.36 7.17
N LEU A 7 -19.52 -3.96 5.97
CA LEU A 7 -19.85 -2.62 5.44
C LEU A 7 -21.38 -2.38 5.41
N SER A 8 -22.17 -3.44 5.17
CA SER A 8 -23.64 -3.40 5.19
C SER A 8 -24.25 -3.02 6.54
N GLU A 9 -23.51 -3.16 7.63
CA GLU A 9 -24.00 -2.77 8.96
C GLU A 9 -23.72 -1.29 9.26
N LEU A 10 -22.86 -0.61 8.49
CA LEU A 10 -22.62 0.83 8.57
C LEU A 10 -23.68 1.63 7.79
N ASN A 11 -24.96 1.41 8.09
CA ASN A 11 -26.10 1.98 7.33
C ASN A 11 -26.04 3.50 7.17
N GLU A 12 -25.61 4.22 8.21
CA GLU A 12 -25.45 5.67 8.22
C GLU A 12 -24.38 6.19 7.26
N ASP A 13 -23.47 5.31 6.85
CA ASP A 13 -22.44 5.60 5.86
C ASP A 13 -22.90 5.28 4.44
N LEU A 14 -24.07 4.67 4.22
CA LEU A 14 -24.52 4.24 2.91
C LEU A 14 -25.53 5.23 2.32
N VAL A 15 -25.17 5.86 1.20
CA VAL A 15 -26.04 6.81 0.49
C VAL A 15 -26.55 6.18 -0.81
N PRO A 16 -27.87 5.95 -0.96
CA PRO A 16 -28.40 5.30 -2.14
C PRO A 16 -28.28 6.19 -3.37
N PHE A 17 -28.00 5.59 -4.52
CA PHE A 17 -28.10 6.20 -5.83
C PHE A 17 -28.46 5.17 -6.90
N THR A 18 -29.01 5.64 -8.02
CA THR A 18 -29.43 4.79 -9.12
C THR A 18 -28.34 4.68 -10.19
N ALA A 19 -28.12 3.46 -10.68
CA ALA A 19 -27.28 3.19 -11.84
C ALA A 19 -28.06 2.39 -12.90
N ARG A 20 -27.61 2.48 -14.15
CA ARG A 20 -28.17 1.84 -15.33
C ARG A 20 -27.23 0.77 -15.86
N ARG A 21 -27.81 -0.35 -16.27
CA ARG A 21 -27.06 -1.46 -16.86
C ARG A 21 -26.39 -1.02 -18.16
N ILE A 22 -25.17 -1.49 -18.38
CA ILE A 22 -24.39 -1.28 -19.60
C ILE A 22 -23.84 -2.60 -20.13
N THR A 23 -23.38 -2.56 -21.37
CA THR A 23 -22.56 -3.63 -21.94
C THR A 23 -21.11 -3.46 -21.48
N SER A 24 -20.53 -4.54 -20.99
CA SER A 24 -19.10 -4.62 -20.65
C SER A 24 -18.53 -5.96 -21.06
N SER A 25 -17.21 -6.06 -21.11
CA SER A 25 -16.47 -7.31 -21.29
C SER A 25 -15.53 -7.54 -20.11
N LEU A 26 -15.48 -8.76 -19.59
CA LEU A 26 -14.51 -9.14 -18.56
C LEU A 26 -13.11 -9.25 -19.20
N ILE A 27 -12.19 -8.35 -18.83
CA ILE A 27 -10.82 -8.31 -19.38
C ILE A 27 -9.75 -8.75 -18.39
N TRP A 28 -10.09 -8.84 -17.10
CA TRP A 28 -9.21 -9.41 -16.08
C TRP A 28 -10.07 -9.93 -14.92
N CYS A 29 -9.66 -11.03 -14.31
CA CYS A 29 -10.36 -11.66 -13.19
C CYS A 29 -9.36 -12.35 -12.28
N ALA A 30 -9.54 -12.25 -10.97
CA ALA A 30 -8.75 -13.02 -10.01
C ALA A 30 -9.04 -14.52 -10.18
N GLU A 31 -8.01 -15.37 -10.01
CA GLU A 31 -8.08 -16.82 -10.25
C GLU A 31 -9.13 -17.53 -9.39
N ASP A 32 -9.39 -17.01 -8.19
CA ASP A 32 -10.32 -17.61 -7.23
C ASP A 32 -11.79 -17.20 -7.43
N VAL A 33 -12.11 -16.44 -8.49
CA VAL A 33 -13.48 -16.09 -8.85
C VAL A 33 -14.17 -17.25 -9.58
N ARG A 34 -15.09 -17.93 -8.90
CA ARG A 34 -15.77 -19.13 -9.41
C ARG A 34 -16.78 -18.85 -10.53
N ASN A 35 -17.52 -17.74 -10.45
CA ASN A 35 -18.61 -17.41 -11.39
C ASN A 35 -18.40 -16.02 -12.03
N PRO A 36 -17.43 -15.86 -12.95
CA PRO A 36 -17.11 -14.55 -13.52
C PRO A 36 -18.27 -13.89 -14.26
N GLU A 37 -19.12 -14.67 -14.94
CA GLU A 37 -20.31 -14.15 -15.65
C GLU A 37 -21.35 -13.57 -14.68
N THR A 38 -21.57 -14.21 -13.53
CA THR A 38 -22.49 -13.70 -12.51
C THR A 38 -21.98 -12.38 -11.94
N LEU A 39 -20.67 -12.31 -11.65
CA LEU A 39 -20.01 -11.09 -11.19
C LEU A 39 -20.15 -9.97 -12.22
N GLN A 40 -19.85 -10.24 -13.49
CA GLN A 40 -19.99 -9.27 -14.58
C GLN A 40 -21.42 -8.75 -14.70
N ASN A 41 -22.42 -9.64 -14.64
CA ASN A 41 -23.83 -9.26 -14.70
C ASN A 41 -24.27 -8.40 -13.51
N ALA A 42 -23.76 -8.69 -12.32
CA ALA A 42 -24.06 -7.92 -11.11
C ALA A 42 -23.42 -6.51 -11.13
N CYS A 43 -22.27 -6.36 -11.79
CA CYS A 43 -21.41 -5.17 -11.70
C CYS A 43 -21.41 -4.26 -12.93
N SER A 44 -22.01 -4.66 -14.06
CA SER A 44 -22.05 -3.87 -15.30
C SER A 44 -23.05 -2.70 -15.26
N TYR A 45 -22.81 -1.72 -14.38
CA TYR A 45 -23.69 -0.57 -14.17
C TYR A 45 -22.92 0.75 -14.07
N ILE A 46 -23.50 1.84 -14.58
CA ILE A 46 -22.98 3.21 -14.41
C ILE A 46 -24.10 4.19 -14.07
N ILE A 47 -23.74 5.34 -13.51
CA ILE A 47 -24.63 6.47 -13.33
C ILE A 47 -24.82 7.13 -14.70
N ASP A 48 -26.00 6.92 -15.27
CA ASP A 48 -26.44 7.52 -16.53
C ASP A 48 -27.95 7.83 -16.43
N PRO A 49 -28.33 9.03 -15.96
CA PRO A 49 -29.73 9.37 -15.76
C PRO A 49 -30.52 9.46 -17.08
N GLY A 50 -29.84 9.62 -18.23
CA GLY A 50 -30.48 9.72 -19.54
C GLY A 50 -30.81 8.37 -20.19
N SER A 51 -30.26 7.27 -19.67
CA SER A 51 -30.48 5.93 -20.23
C SER A 51 -31.78 5.30 -19.73
N THR A 52 -32.46 4.59 -20.63
CA THR A 52 -33.68 3.80 -20.36
C THR A 52 -33.39 2.36 -19.96
N ALA A 53 -32.12 1.95 -19.87
CA ALA A 53 -31.72 0.59 -19.49
C ALA A 53 -32.16 0.22 -18.06
N SER A 54 -32.05 -1.08 -17.72
CA SER A 54 -32.48 -1.59 -16.42
C SER A 54 -31.78 -0.86 -15.27
N VAL A 55 -32.56 -0.59 -14.22
CA VAL A 55 -32.12 0.15 -13.03
C VAL A 55 -31.67 -0.81 -11.94
N LYS A 56 -30.60 -0.45 -11.25
CA LYS A 56 -30.22 -1.04 -9.96
C LYS A 56 -29.83 0.07 -8.99
N VAL A 57 -30.17 -0.10 -7.72
CA VAL A 57 -29.74 0.80 -6.64
C VAL A 57 -28.38 0.33 -6.12
N PHE A 58 -27.47 1.28 -5.99
CA PHE A 58 -26.17 1.11 -5.35
C PHE A 58 -26.07 2.11 -4.20
N HIS A 59 -25.11 1.89 -3.30
CA HIS A 59 -24.83 2.78 -2.18
C HIS A 59 -23.43 3.36 -2.30
N ALA A 60 -23.31 4.67 -2.18
CA ALA A 60 -22.04 5.35 -2.06
C ALA A 60 -21.59 5.28 -0.60
N GLU A 61 -20.36 4.83 -0.37
CA GLU A 61 -19.75 4.73 0.96
C GLU A 61 -19.30 6.12 1.45
N ARG A 62 -19.88 6.63 2.52
CA ARG A 62 -19.42 7.82 3.21
C ARG A 62 -18.26 7.48 4.14
N TYR A 63 -17.23 8.30 4.07
CA TYR A 63 -16.12 8.24 4.99
C TYR A 63 -15.38 9.57 4.97
N GLY A 64 -14.65 9.81 6.05
CA GLY A 64 -13.87 11.01 6.29
C GLY A 64 -12.36 10.81 6.13
N GLY A 65 -11.62 11.58 6.92
CA GLY A 65 -10.19 11.46 7.07
C GLY A 65 -9.38 12.35 6.14
N SER A 66 -8.08 12.40 6.40
CA SER A 66 -7.13 13.11 5.56
C SER A 66 -7.07 12.47 4.15
N GLY A 67 -6.74 13.25 3.13
CA GLY A 67 -6.54 12.72 1.77
C GLY A 67 -7.80 12.60 0.89
N ILE A 68 -9.02 12.67 1.44
CA ILE A 68 -10.28 12.58 0.64
C ILE A 68 -10.66 13.89 -0.08
N GLN A 69 -9.85 14.94 0.07
CA GLN A 69 -10.04 16.28 -0.48
C GLN A 69 -11.43 16.85 -0.12
N ARG A 70 -12.24 17.22 -1.12
CA ARG A 70 -13.59 17.81 -0.94
C ARG A 70 -14.70 16.77 -1.05
N ASN A 71 -14.39 15.49 -1.25
CA ASN A 71 -15.41 14.47 -1.40
C ASN A 71 -15.93 14.00 -0.04
N GLY A 72 -17.15 13.45 -0.03
CA GLY A 72 -17.81 12.93 1.18
C GLY A 72 -17.58 11.43 1.42
N GLY A 73 -16.64 10.82 0.70
CA GLY A 73 -16.36 9.40 0.70
C GLY A 73 -16.05 8.87 -0.71
N GLY A 74 -16.55 7.67 -1.02
CA GLY A 74 -16.33 6.97 -2.28
C GLY A 74 -17.09 7.60 -3.45
N ALA A 75 -16.67 8.78 -3.89
CA ALA A 75 -17.37 9.64 -4.86
C ALA A 75 -17.59 9.07 -6.28
N ARG A 76 -16.96 7.91 -6.57
CA ARG A 76 -17.06 7.20 -7.85
C ARG A 76 -17.32 5.71 -7.73
N CYS A 77 -17.69 5.28 -6.53
CA CYS A 77 -17.88 3.88 -6.17
C CYS A 77 -19.35 3.61 -5.88
N GLY A 78 -19.78 2.37 -6.09
CA GLY A 78 -21.10 1.89 -5.67
C GLY A 78 -21.00 0.50 -5.07
N PHE A 79 -21.59 0.36 -3.88
CA PHE A 79 -21.77 -0.89 -3.17
C PHE A 79 -23.18 -1.43 -3.41
N ASP A 80 -23.31 -2.69 -3.85
CA ASP A 80 -24.60 -3.31 -4.14
C ASP A 80 -25.12 -4.29 -3.06
N GLY A 81 -24.45 -4.34 -1.90
CA GLY A 81 -24.69 -5.36 -0.88
C GLY A 81 -23.67 -6.50 -0.91
N HIS A 82 -23.01 -6.74 -2.05
CA HIS A 82 -22.05 -7.83 -2.20
C HIS A 82 -20.69 -7.37 -2.76
N TYR A 83 -20.68 -6.53 -3.78
CA TYR A 83 -19.49 -6.00 -4.45
C TYR A 83 -19.41 -4.49 -4.33
N LEU A 84 -18.18 -3.99 -4.32
CA LEU A 84 -17.88 -2.58 -4.48
C LEU A 84 -17.31 -2.33 -5.88
N VAL A 85 -18.00 -1.50 -6.67
CA VAL A 85 -17.66 -1.21 -8.06
C VAL A 85 -17.14 0.23 -8.17
N LYS A 86 -15.89 0.40 -8.60
CA LYS A 86 -15.22 1.69 -8.82
C LYS A 86 -15.29 2.08 -10.31
N GLY A 87 -15.54 3.35 -10.58
CA GLY A 87 -15.65 3.88 -11.95
C GLY A 87 -17.08 3.97 -12.46
N MET A 88 -18.08 3.86 -11.57
CA MET A 88 -19.51 3.92 -11.90
C MET A 88 -20.00 5.32 -12.29
N GLY A 89 -19.22 6.37 -12.03
CA GLY A 89 -19.56 7.75 -12.36
C GLY A 89 -19.71 8.60 -11.10
N ALA A 90 -19.95 9.89 -11.30
CA ALA A 90 -20.13 10.86 -10.23
C ALA A 90 -21.39 10.55 -9.41
N ASN A 91 -21.22 10.21 -8.13
CA ASN A 91 -22.32 9.90 -7.22
C ASN A 91 -22.58 11.07 -6.23
N PRO A 92 -23.55 10.95 -5.31
CA PRO A 92 -23.90 12.03 -4.37
C PRO A 92 -22.76 12.51 -3.45
N LEU A 93 -21.65 11.78 -3.36
CA LEU A 93 -20.50 12.11 -2.51
C LEU A 93 -19.41 12.89 -3.24
N VAL A 94 -19.59 13.24 -4.51
CA VAL A 94 -18.75 14.23 -5.20
C VAL A 94 -18.98 15.60 -4.54
N GLY A 95 -17.91 16.19 -4.03
CA GLY A 95 -17.96 17.51 -3.41
C GLY A 95 -17.97 18.66 -4.39
N GLU A 96 -18.55 19.78 -3.98
CA GLU A 96 -18.47 21.03 -4.74
C GLU A 96 -17.01 21.49 -4.95
N GLY A 97 -16.69 21.80 -6.20
CA GLY A 97 -15.35 22.24 -6.60
C GLY A 97 -14.29 21.12 -6.60
N THR A 98 -14.70 19.85 -6.61
CA THR A 98 -13.83 18.73 -7.02
C THR A 98 -13.39 18.94 -8.47
N ASP A 99 -12.12 18.68 -8.77
CA ASP A 99 -11.53 18.94 -10.08
C ASP A 99 -12.23 18.19 -11.23
N GLY A 100 -12.03 18.66 -12.47
CA GLY A 100 -12.66 18.09 -13.66
C GLY A 100 -12.29 16.64 -13.97
N ARG A 101 -11.22 16.09 -13.38
CA ARG A 101 -10.74 14.71 -13.58
C ARG A 101 -11.40 13.76 -12.58
N HIS A 102 -11.72 14.23 -11.38
CA HIS A 102 -12.36 13.47 -10.32
C HIS A 102 -13.87 13.67 -10.28
N SER A 103 -14.37 14.77 -10.85
CA SER A 103 -15.81 15.08 -10.90
C SER A 103 -16.61 14.22 -11.87
N SER A 104 -16.00 13.55 -12.86
CA SER A 104 -16.72 12.65 -13.77
C SER A 104 -17.02 11.28 -13.15
N GLY A 105 -16.25 10.89 -12.13
CA GLY A 105 -16.29 9.56 -11.52
C GLY A 105 -15.98 8.39 -12.47
N ALA A 106 -15.45 8.65 -13.66
CA ALA A 106 -14.99 7.60 -14.57
C ALA A 106 -13.62 7.04 -14.14
N LEU A 107 -13.35 5.79 -14.53
CA LEU A 107 -12.06 5.13 -14.37
C LEU A 107 -11.61 4.63 -15.76
N GLY A 108 -10.37 4.93 -16.15
CA GLY A 108 -9.80 4.44 -17.41
C GLY A 108 -9.32 2.99 -17.28
N ALA A 109 -9.36 2.24 -18.39
CA ALA A 109 -8.92 0.84 -18.43
C ALA A 109 -7.48 0.63 -17.93
N ILE A 110 -6.54 1.50 -18.34
CA ILE A 110 -5.13 1.44 -17.91
C ILE A 110 -5.04 1.48 -16.38
N HIS A 111 -5.72 2.42 -15.74
CA HIS A 111 -5.73 2.57 -14.28
C HIS A 111 -6.39 1.38 -13.56
N ALA A 112 -7.46 0.83 -14.12
CA ALA A 112 -8.14 -0.32 -13.54
C ALA A 112 -7.26 -1.58 -13.56
N ILE A 113 -6.59 -1.85 -14.69
CA ILE A 113 -5.67 -2.98 -14.82
C ILE A 113 -4.43 -2.76 -13.95
N TYR A 114 -3.86 -1.55 -13.94
CA TYR A 114 -2.73 -1.21 -13.08
C TYR A 114 -3.04 -1.49 -11.59
N GLU A 115 -4.21 -1.04 -11.11
CA GLU A 115 -4.64 -1.30 -9.73
C GLU A 115 -4.89 -2.80 -9.46
N ALA A 116 -5.42 -3.55 -10.42
CA ALA A 116 -5.62 -4.99 -10.30
C ALA A 116 -4.30 -5.77 -10.18
N LEU A 117 -3.34 -5.50 -11.09
CA LEU A 117 -2.04 -6.19 -11.11
C LEU A 117 -1.23 -5.91 -9.84
N TRP A 118 -1.15 -4.64 -9.41
CA TRP A 118 -0.51 -4.30 -8.14
C TRP A 118 -1.25 -4.87 -6.94
N GLY A 119 -2.58 -4.94 -6.98
CA GLY A 119 -3.39 -5.55 -5.93
C GLY A 119 -3.01 -7.01 -5.67
N GLU A 120 -2.80 -7.80 -6.71
CA GLU A 120 -2.36 -9.20 -6.57
C GLU A 120 -0.92 -9.32 -6.07
N VAL A 121 0.00 -8.51 -6.60
CA VAL A 121 1.41 -8.48 -6.13
C VAL A 121 1.46 -8.14 -4.65
N LEU A 122 0.81 -7.06 -4.25
CA LEU A 122 0.83 -6.57 -2.88
C LEU A 122 0.11 -7.50 -1.91
N ALA A 123 -0.94 -8.19 -2.35
CA ALA A 123 -1.61 -9.18 -1.52
C ALA A 123 -0.69 -10.34 -1.08
N GLN A 124 0.31 -10.68 -1.90
CA GLN A 124 1.28 -11.73 -1.59
C GLN A 124 2.46 -11.23 -0.74
N ILE A 125 2.95 -10.01 -0.99
CA ILE A 125 4.22 -9.56 -0.40
C ILE A 125 4.04 -8.69 0.84
N LEU A 126 2.91 -7.99 0.97
CA LEU A 126 2.69 -7.08 2.10
C LEU A 126 2.51 -7.86 3.41
N PRO A 127 3.02 -7.34 4.54
CA PRO A 127 2.99 -8.05 5.82
C PRO A 127 1.58 -8.42 6.30
N TYR A 128 0.58 -7.58 6.03
CA TYR A 128 -0.83 -7.85 6.33
C TYR A 128 -1.68 -7.98 5.06
N GLY A 129 -1.06 -8.06 3.88
CA GLY A 129 -1.72 -8.20 2.59
C GLY A 129 -2.34 -6.91 2.05
N ALA A 130 -3.16 -7.07 1.01
CA ALA A 130 -3.88 -6.03 0.29
C ALA A 130 -5.33 -6.43 0.02
N VAL A 131 -6.21 -5.45 -0.17
CA VAL A 131 -7.55 -5.68 -0.71
C VAL A 131 -7.41 -5.97 -2.20
N ARG A 132 -7.79 -7.19 -2.59
CA ARG A 132 -7.68 -7.65 -3.98
C ARG A 132 -8.82 -7.14 -4.84
N THR A 133 -8.50 -6.82 -6.08
CA THR A 133 -9.50 -6.63 -7.14
C THR A 133 -10.03 -8.02 -7.52
N ARG A 134 -11.35 -8.15 -7.68
CA ARG A 134 -12.00 -9.39 -8.13
C ARG A 134 -12.07 -9.45 -9.65
N ALA A 135 -12.35 -8.32 -10.30
CA ALA A 135 -12.43 -8.24 -11.76
C ALA A 135 -12.23 -6.81 -12.29
N VAL A 136 -11.85 -6.73 -13.57
CA VAL A 136 -11.91 -5.50 -14.36
C VAL A 136 -12.82 -5.72 -15.57
N LEU A 137 -13.84 -4.86 -15.69
CA LEU A 137 -14.82 -4.89 -16.77
C LEU A 137 -14.57 -3.71 -17.70
N LEU A 138 -14.35 -3.98 -18.98
CA LEU A 138 -14.13 -2.98 -20.01
C LEU A 138 -15.47 -2.59 -20.63
N THR A 139 -15.84 -1.31 -20.56
CA THR A 139 -17.16 -0.82 -21.03
C THR A 139 -17.09 -0.42 -22.49
N ASN A 140 -18.22 -0.42 -23.22
CA ASN A 140 -18.28 0.16 -24.58
C ASN A 140 -18.25 1.70 -24.63
N ILE A 141 -17.93 2.37 -23.52
CA ILE A 141 -17.96 3.82 -23.40
C ILE A 141 -16.54 4.37 -23.49
N TYR A 142 -16.36 5.33 -24.41
CA TYR A 142 -15.12 6.07 -24.58
C TYR A 142 -15.27 7.46 -23.98
N THR A 143 -14.17 7.99 -23.45
CA THR A 143 -14.10 9.34 -22.92
C THR A 143 -13.14 10.17 -23.75
N ASP A 144 -13.56 11.38 -24.12
CA ASP A 144 -12.73 12.34 -24.88
C ASP A 144 -11.62 12.95 -24.01
N LYS A 145 -11.72 12.83 -22.68
CA LYS A 145 -10.62 13.15 -21.77
C LYS A 145 -9.56 12.07 -21.90
N ALA A 146 -8.39 12.42 -22.46
CA ALA A 146 -7.20 11.59 -22.42
C ALA A 146 -6.89 11.28 -20.95
N PHE A 147 -7.19 10.07 -20.51
CA PHE A 147 -6.91 9.67 -19.14
C PHE A 147 -5.43 9.43 -18.93
N ASP A 148 -4.69 9.03 -19.97
CA ASP A 148 -3.21 8.96 -20.08
C ASP A 148 -2.78 8.29 -21.42
N ARG A 149 -3.49 8.51 -22.55
CA ARG A 149 -3.04 8.00 -23.87
C ARG A 149 -2.24 9.06 -24.60
N SER A 150 -1.13 8.64 -25.23
CA SER A 150 -0.35 9.47 -26.17
C SER A 150 -1.15 9.81 -27.45
N SER A 151 -2.17 9.01 -27.78
CA SER A 151 -3.17 9.30 -28.82
C SER A 151 -4.50 8.56 -28.58
N GLY A 152 -5.63 9.17 -28.99
CA GLY A 152 -6.96 8.52 -29.02
C GLY A 152 -7.83 8.65 -27.76
N LYS A 153 -9.12 8.26 -27.90
CA LYS A 153 -10.09 8.27 -26.80
C LYS A 153 -9.75 7.17 -25.78
N SER A 154 -9.88 7.49 -24.49
CA SER A 154 -9.64 6.52 -23.42
C SER A 154 -10.90 5.70 -23.14
N ARG A 155 -10.77 4.38 -23.02
CA ARG A 155 -11.91 3.49 -22.75
C ARG A 155 -12.17 3.42 -21.25
N ARG A 156 -13.44 3.56 -20.86
CA ARG A 156 -13.87 3.48 -19.46
C ARG A 156 -13.90 2.01 -19.01
N ALA A 157 -13.49 1.77 -17.78
CA ALA A 157 -13.56 0.48 -17.12
C ALA A 157 -14.27 0.59 -15.77
N LEU A 158 -14.74 -0.56 -15.29
CA LEU A 158 -15.23 -0.77 -13.93
C LEU A 158 -14.28 -1.72 -13.22
N LEU A 159 -13.84 -1.34 -12.03
CA LEU A 159 -13.02 -2.19 -11.16
C LEU A 159 -13.91 -2.72 -10.05
N VAL A 160 -13.97 -4.04 -9.90
CA VAL A 160 -14.80 -4.73 -8.92
C VAL A 160 -13.91 -5.28 -7.81
N ARG A 161 -14.25 -5.00 -6.54
CA ARG A 161 -13.54 -5.52 -5.36
C ARG A 161 -14.50 -5.89 -4.24
N ASP A 162 -14.00 -6.60 -3.24
CA ASP A 162 -14.78 -6.91 -2.04
C ASP A 162 -15.00 -5.63 -1.20
N PRO A 163 -16.18 -5.49 -0.55
CA PRO A 163 -16.45 -4.39 0.36
C PRO A 163 -15.62 -4.53 1.64
N VAL A 164 -15.11 -3.42 2.16
CA VAL A 164 -14.24 -3.40 3.35
C VAL A 164 -14.50 -2.19 4.23
N VAL A 165 -14.41 -2.40 5.54
CA VAL A 165 -14.43 -1.31 6.54
C VAL A 165 -13.02 -0.75 6.72
N ARG A 166 -12.94 0.55 6.94
CA ARG A 166 -11.71 1.37 6.97
C ARG A 166 -11.77 2.35 8.15
N PRO A 167 -10.64 2.76 8.73
CA PRO A 167 -10.59 3.81 9.75
C PRO A 167 -11.40 5.06 9.36
N ALA A 168 -11.30 5.50 8.10
CA ALA A 168 -12.00 6.66 7.58
C ALA A 168 -13.53 6.62 7.73
N HIS A 169 -14.17 5.44 7.79
CA HIS A 169 -15.62 5.36 8.01
C HIS A 169 -16.03 5.98 9.35
N PHE A 170 -15.13 5.93 10.34
CA PHE A 170 -15.37 6.49 11.67
C PHE A 170 -14.87 7.93 11.84
N GLU A 171 -14.37 8.54 10.76
CA GLU A 171 -13.83 9.91 10.76
C GLU A 171 -14.75 10.89 10.04
N ARG A 172 -14.65 12.17 10.38
CA ARG A 172 -15.40 13.24 9.71
C ARG A 172 -14.84 13.61 8.33
N ALA A 173 -15.71 14.11 7.46
CA ALA A 173 -15.37 14.73 6.17
C ALA A 173 -15.59 16.26 6.24
N PRO A 174 -14.73 17.03 6.93
CA PRO A 174 -15.01 18.44 7.26
C PRO A 174 -15.07 19.37 6.04
N TYR A 175 -14.42 19.01 4.93
CA TYR A 175 -14.38 19.81 3.70
C TYR A 175 -15.43 19.39 2.67
N PHE A 176 -16.21 18.35 2.95
CA PHE A 176 -17.26 17.90 2.05
C PHE A 176 -18.42 18.88 2.05
N ARG A 177 -18.73 19.37 0.85
CA ARG A 177 -19.94 20.15 0.57
C ARG A 177 -20.73 19.41 -0.50
N PRO A 178 -21.89 18.84 -0.17
CA PRO A 178 -22.71 18.17 -1.17
C PRO A 178 -23.22 19.19 -2.19
N HIS A 179 -23.37 18.74 -3.43
CA HIS A 179 -24.08 19.54 -4.43
C HIS A 179 -25.52 19.85 -3.98
N PRO A 180 -26.12 20.97 -4.42
CA PRO A 180 -27.41 21.44 -3.90
C PRO A 180 -28.55 20.42 -4.04
N GLY A 181 -28.52 19.60 -5.09
CA GLY A 181 -29.49 18.53 -5.32
C GLY A 181 -29.47 17.42 -4.28
N TYR A 182 -28.36 17.24 -3.54
CA TYR A 182 -28.19 16.21 -2.52
C TYR A 182 -28.10 16.77 -1.09
N ALA A 183 -27.92 18.09 -0.92
CA ALA A 183 -27.68 18.70 0.39
C ALA A 183 -28.77 18.38 1.43
N GLY A 184 -30.04 18.33 1.01
CA GLY A 184 -31.17 17.98 1.89
C GLY A 184 -31.37 16.48 2.15
N GLN A 185 -30.65 15.61 1.44
CA GLN A 185 -30.80 14.15 1.51
C GLN A 185 -29.77 13.49 2.43
N LEU A 186 -28.69 14.21 2.79
CA LEU A 186 -27.58 13.65 3.54
C LEU A 186 -27.66 14.05 5.02
N MET A 187 -27.53 13.06 5.90
CA MET A 187 -27.32 13.29 7.33
C MET A 187 -26.06 14.15 7.57
N HIS A 188 -26.16 15.06 8.53
CA HIS A 188 -25.03 15.89 8.93
C HIS A 188 -23.84 15.04 9.40
N ASP A 189 -22.64 15.33 8.91
CA ASP A 189 -21.45 14.48 9.10
C ASP A 189 -21.10 14.24 10.57
N ALA A 190 -21.28 15.24 11.45
CA ALA A 190 -21.05 15.04 12.88
C ALA A 190 -22.05 14.07 13.54
N GLN A 191 -23.29 14.01 13.04
CA GLN A 191 -24.31 13.07 13.52
C GLN A 191 -24.00 11.65 13.02
N ARG A 192 -23.60 11.53 11.74
CA ARG A 192 -23.13 10.27 11.15
C ARG A 192 -22.01 9.66 11.98
N VAL A 193 -20.92 10.41 12.21
CA VAL A 193 -19.78 9.93 13.02
C VAL A 193 -20.22 9.56 14.43
N LYS A 194 -21.08 10.36 15.08
CA LYS A 194 -21.61 10.02 16.40
C LYS A 194 -22.39 8.70 16.41
N SER A 195 -23.08 8.36 15.32
CA SER A 195 -23.77 7.06 15.20
C SER A 195 -22.76 5.93 15.02
N VAL A 196 -21.91 6.02 14.00
CA VAL A 196 -21.06 4.89 13.57
C VAL A 196 -19.89 4.61 14.50
N ILE A 197 -19.38 5.61 15.24
CA ILE A 197 -18.20 5.44 16.12
C ILE A 197 -18.42 4.38 17.21
N ARG A 198 -19.66 4.09 17.57
CA ARG A 198 -20.01 3.04 18.56
C ARG A 198 -19.68 1.63 18.06
N MET A 199 -19.61 1.45 16.74
CA MET A 199 -19.26 0.18 16.10
C MET A 199 -17.74 0.00 15.96
N LEU A 200 -16.94 1.05 16.15
CA LEU A 200 -15.48 0.99 15.99
C LEU A 200 -14.82 -0.09 16.88
N PRO A 201 -15.11 -0.21 18.19
CA PRO A 201 -14.46 -1.22 19.03
C PRO A 201 -14.62 -2.67 18.52
N ALA A 202 -15.77 -3.00 17.95
CA ALA A 202 -16.04 -4.33 17.38
C ALA A 202 -15.32 -4.56 16.04
N ASN A 203 -14.94 -3.50 15.35
CA ASN A 203 -14.20 -3.54 14.09
C ASN A 203 -12.68 -3.56 14.29
N LEU A 204 -12.17 -3.23 15.47
CA LEU A 204 -10.74 -3.19 15.72
C LEU A 204 -10.15 -4.61 15.80
N PRO A 205 -8.93 -4.79 15.25
CA PRO A 205 -8.25 -6.08 15.25
C PRO A 205 -7.88 -6.50 16.67
N VAL A 206 -7.85 -7.82 16.91
CA VAL A 206 -7.39 -8.41 18.17
C VAL A 206 -5.91 -8.76 18.03
N PRO A 207 -5.06 -8.45 19.03
CA PRO A 207 -3.68 -8.95 19.06
C PRO A 207 -3.65 -10.48 18.94
N ALA A 208 -2.58 -11.03 18.37
CA ALA A 208 -2.43 -12.48 18.21
C ALA A 208 -2.43 -13.22 19.56
N GLU A 209 -1.86 -12.60 20.59
CA GLU A 209 -1.81 -13.11 21.97
C GLU A 209 -3.15 -12.93 22.72
N GLY A 210 -4.13 -12.29 22.09
CA GLY A 210 -5.36 -11.84 22.74
C GLY A 210 -5.18 -10.51 23.49
N VAL A 211 -6.25 -10.07 24.13
CA VAL A 211 -6.23 -8.89 25.02
C VAL A 211 -5.83 -9.32 26.44
N SER A 212 -5.21 -8.42 27.19
CA SER A 212 -4.77 -8.67 28.57
C SER A 212 -5.93 -9.06 29.50
N SER A 213 -5.63 -9.71 30.64
CA SER A 213 -6.64 -10.08 31.65
C SER A 213 -7.47 -8.89 32.13
N ASP A 214 -6.83 -7.75 32.27
CA ASP A 214 -7.45 -6.50 32.72
C ASP A 214 -8.38 -5.95 31.61
N ALA A 215 -7.92 -6.00 30.36
CA ALA A 215 -8.69 -5.60 29.19
C ALA A 215 -9.94 -6.48 28.96
N GLN A 216 -9.93 -7.75 29.39
CA GLN A 216 -11.12 -8.60 29.27
C GLN A 216 -12.31 -8.06 30.07
N HIS A 217 -12.05 -7.29 31.15
CA HIS A 217 -13.06 -6.76 32.04
C HIS A 217 -13.23 -5.24 31.94
N ASP A 218 -12.30 -4.54 31.28
CA ASP A 218 -12.36 -3.10 31.01
C ASP A 218 -12.50 -2.80 29.50
N PRO A 219 -13.70 -2.39 29.03
CA PRO A 219 -13.92 -2.01 27.64
C PRO A 219 -13.00 -0.89 27.13
N ARG A 220 -12.58 0.04 27.99
CA ARG A 220 -11.66 1.13 27.63
C ARG A 220 -10.29 0.56 27.32
N LEU A 221 -9.76 -0.25 28.22
CA LEU A 221 -8.46 -0.87 28.04
C LEU A 221 -8.45 -1.84 26.85
N SER A 222 -9.52 -2.63 26.66
CA SER A 222 -9.65 -3.49 25.47
C SER A 222 -9.66 -2.68 24.17
N CYS A 223 -10.38 -1.57 24.13
CA CYS A 223 -10.39 -0.71 22.94
C CYS A 223 -8.99 -0.13 22.65
N ILE A 224 -8.26 0.30 23.69
CA ILE A 224 -6.89 0.80 23.55
C ILE A 224 -5.94 -0.29 23.04
N GLU A 225 -5.98 -1.51 23.58
CA GLU A 225 -5.11 -2.60 23.12
C GLU A 225 -5.39 -2.99 21.66
N ARG A 226 -6.66 -2.95 21.23
CA ARG A 226 -7.04 -3.21 19.84
C ARG A 226 -6.68 -2.06 18.89
N LEU A 227 -6.70 -0.80 19.36
CA LEU A 227 -6.15 0.33 18.62
C LEU A 227 -4.63 0.23 18.47
N CYS A 228 -3.92 -0.19 19.52
CA CYS A 228 -2.50 -0.49 19.46
C CYS A 228 -2.21 -1.60 18.45
N GLU A 229 -3.05 -2.64 18.38
CA GLU A 229 -2.92 -3.68 17.35
C GLU A 229 -3.07 -3.11 15.94
N LEU A 230 -4.10 -2.31 15.68
CA LEU A 230 -4.24 -1.63 14.38
C LEU A 230 -2.97 -0.80 14.08
N ALA A 231 -2.48 -0.02 15.05
CA ALA A 231 -1.26 0.76 14.91
C ALA A 231 -0.03 -0.08 14.54
N ARG A 232 0.13 -1.27 15.13
CA ARG A 232 1.20 -2.21 14.75
C ARG A 232 1.08 -2.63 13.29
N ARG A 233 -0.13 -2.98 12.84
CA ARG A 233 -0.37 -3.42 11.47
C ARG A 233 -0.06 -2.33 10.46
N GLU A 234 -0.55 -1.11 10.71
CA GLU A 234 -0.28 0.04 9.85
C GLU A 234 1.22 0.38 9.82
N ALA A 235 1.90 0.35 10.97
CA ALA A 235 3.35 0.58 11.07
C ALA A 235 4.15 -0.43 10.23
N TRP A 236 3.83 -1.72 10.32
CA TRP A 236 4.48 -2.76 9.52
C TRP A 236 4.27 -2.58 8.01
N GLN A 237 3.03 -2.28 7.59
CA GLN A 237 2.73 -2.00 6.18
C GLN A 237 3.56 -0.83 5.67
N MET A 238 3.60 0.27 6.42
CA MET A 238 4.32 1.47 6.04
C MET A 238 5.84 1.28 6.04
N ALA A 239 6.38 0.54 7.00
CA ALA A 239 7.79 0.21 7.05
C ALA A 239 8.21 -0.67 5.86
N TYR A 240 7.37 -1.64 5.49
CA TYR A 240 7.57 -2.45 4.29
C TYR A 240 7.59 -1.56 3.04
N CYS A 241 6.58 -0.73 2.83
CA CYS A 241 6.54 0.19 1.70
C CYS A 241 7.74 1.15 1.67
N ARG A 242 8.12 1.71 2.82
CA ARG A 242 9.28 2.60 2.97
C ARG A 242 10.57 1.96 2.50
N THR A 243 10.87 0.78 3.02
CA THR A 243 12.14 0.08 2.77
C THR A 243 12.25 -0.45 1.34
N ARG A 244 11.12 -0.61 0.64
CA ARG A 244 11.05 -0.97 -0.79
C ARG A 244 10.85 0.23 -1.71
N PHE A 245 10.78 1.45 -1.17
CA PHE A 245 10.55 2.68 -1.92
C PHE A 245 9.21 2.67 -2.70
N LEU A 246 8.18 2.05 -2.14
CA LEU A 246 6.85 1.99 -2.73
C LEU A 246 6.00 3.13 -2.15
N ARG A 247 5.81 4.19 -2.93
CA ARG A 247 4.92 5.31 -2.56
C ARG A 247 3.50 4.95 -2.96
N LEU A 248 2.54 4.96 -2.04
CA LEU A 248 1.17 4.52 -2.27
C LEU A 248 0.15 5.65 -2.40
N THR A 249 0.46 6.84 -1.88
CA THR A 249 -0.48 7.93 -1.59
C THR A 249 -1.55 7.51 -0.56
N THR A 250 -1.10 6.86 0.52
CA THR A 250 -2.01 6.28 1.52
C THR A 250 -2.69 7.35 2.40
N SER A 251 -3.83 6.96 2.96
CA SER A 251 -4.61 7.70 3.93
C SER A 251 -5.45 6.72 4.76
N PRO A 252 -6.13 7.16 5.84
CA PRO A 252 -7.06 6.30 6.58
C PRO A 252 -8.20 5.72 5.72
N SER A 253 -8.41 6.25 4.49
CA SER A 253 -9.38 5.73 3.52
C SER A 253 -8.80 4.68 2.56
N ASN A 254 -7.49 4.43 2.61
CA ASN A 254 -6.73 3.50 1.76
C ASN A 254 -6.19 2.29 2.54
N ILE A 255 -6.65 2.10 3.78
CA ILE A 255 -6.30 0.97 4.64
C ILE A 255 -7.55 0.43 5.32
N THR A 256 -7.62 -0.87 5.52
CA THR A 256 -8.76 -1.55 6.18
C THR A 256 -8.52 -1.67 7.68
N MET A 257 -9.59 -1.96 8.41
CA MET A 257 -9.53 -2.22 9.86
C MET A 257 -8.65 -3.41 10.25
N ASP A 258 -8.38 -4.34 9.32
CA ASP A 258 -7.47 -5.47 9.54
C ASP A 258 -6.02 -5.20 9.09
N GLY A 259 -5.73 -3.99 8.59
CA GLY A 259 -4.40 -3.55 8.18
C GLY A 259 -4.04 -3.81 6.71
N ARG A 260 -4.95 -4.31 5.87
CA ARG A 260 -4.73 -4.45 4.43
C ARG A 260 -4.75 -3.11 3.72
N LEU A 261 -3.80 -2.89 2.81
CA LEU A 261 -3.75 -1.70 1.97
C LEU A 261 -4.68 -1.82 0.76
N MET A 262 -5.10 -0.69 0.19
CA MET A 262 -5.96 -0.65 -1.01
C MET A 262 -5.83 0.65 -1.81
N ASP A 263 -6.41 0.64 -3.01
CA ASP A 263 -6.41 1.75 -3.98
C ASP A 263 -5.00 2.11 -4.49
N PHE A 264 -4.45 1.20 -5.29
CA PHE A 264 -3.07 1.23 -5.76
C PHE A 264 -2.85 2.07 -7.01
N ASN A 265 -3.85 2.83 -7.46
CA ASN A 265 -3.68 3.68 -8.64
C ASN A 265 -2.61 4.78 -8.41
N GLY A 266 -2.41 5.22 -7.18
CA GLY A 266 -1.37 6.19 -6.80
C GLY A 266 0.04 5.61 -6.69
N LEU A 267 0.18 4.29 -6.78
CA LEU A 267 1.43 3.57 -6.52
C LEU A 267 2.55 4.01 -7.45
N SER A 268 3.74 4.18 -6.91
CA SER A 268 4.97 4.41 -7.67
C SER A 268 6.18 3.80 -6.95
N CYS A 269 6.97 3.01 -7.68
CA CYS A 269 8.24 2.47 -7.19
C CYS A 269 9.35 3.51 -7.39
N LEU A 270 9.81 4.13 -6.32
CA LEU A 270 10.84 5.18 -6.28
C LEU A 270 12.23 4.62 -5.95
N PHE A 271 12.48 3.37 -6.33
CA PHE A 271 13.72 2.68 -5.98
C PHE A 271 14.96 3.45 -6.49
N PRO A 272 16.04 3.54 -5.69
CA PRO A 272 17.21 4.32 -6.06
C PRO A 272 17.78 3.92 -7.42
N GLY A 273 18.17 4.92 -8.20
CA GLY A 273 18.75 4.74 -9.53
C GLY A 273 17.75 4.62 -10.68
N ILE A 274 16.43 4.49 -10.42
CA ILE A 274 15.42 4.43 -11.50
C ILE A 274 15.18 5.79 -12.15
N TYR A 275 15.08 6.84 -11.33
CA TYR A 275 14.77 8.19 -11.77
C TYR A 275 16.00 9.09 -11.63
N PRO A 276 16.14 10.12 -12.49
CA PRO A 276 17.11 11.18 -12.24
C PRO A 276 16.80 11.87 -10.91
N ASP A 277 17.83 12.38 -10.24
CA ASP A 277 17.72 13.11 -8.96
C ASP A 277 17.20 14.55 -9.15
N ASP A 278 16.00 14.66 -9.73
CA ASP A 278 15.33 15.92 -10.01
C ASP A 278 14.34 16.33 -8.90
N PHE A 279 13.79 17.53 -9.01
CA PHE A 279 12.79 18.05 -8.07
C PHE A 279 11.55 17.15 -7.96
N GLY A 280 11.09 16.58 -9.07
CA GLY A 280 9.92 15.71 -9.10
C GLY A 280 10.17 14.39 -8.39
N HIS A 281 11.36 13.80 -8.49
CA HIS A 281 11.75 12.63 -7.73
C HIS A 281 11.84 12.94 -6.22
N LYS A 282 12.50 14.05 -5.85
CA LYS A 282 12.63 14.50 -4.45
C LYS A 282 11.29 14.77 -3.78
N LEU A 283 10.35 15.38 -4.50
CA LEU A 283 8.98 15.61 -4.03
C LEU A 283 8.28 14.28 -3.71
N ARG A 284 8.34 13.31 -4.63
CA ARG A 284 7.72 11.99 -4.45
C ARG A 284 8.36 11.18 -3.32
N LEU A 285 9.68 11.29 -3.14
CA LEU A 285 10.37 10.71 -1.97
C LEU A 285 9.93 11.38 -0.67
N THR A 286 9.76 12.69 -0.65
CA THR A 286 9.23 13.42 0.51
C THR A 286 7.80 12.98 0.86
N GLU A 287 6.97 12.72 -0.14
CA GLU A 287 5.62 12.16 0.06
C GLU A 287 5.69 10.76 0.67
N LEU A 288 6.48 9.86 0.09
CA LEU A 288 6.76 8.53 0.68
C LEU A 288 7.22 8.66 2.14
N ILE A 289 8.03 9.67 2.44
CA ILE A 289 8.53 9.94 3.78
C ILE A 289 7.42 10.28 4.77
N LYS A 290 6.37 10.96 4.30
CA LYS A 290 5.26 11.45 5.13
C LYS A 290 4.11 10.45 5.28
N GLU A 291 3.97 9.46 4.41
CA GLU A 291 2.88 8.47 4.43
C GLU A 291 2.59 7.84 5.81
N PRO A 292 3.58 7.39 6.60
CA PRO A 292 3.31 6.80 7.93
C PRO A 292 2.67 7.81 8.90
N VAL A 293 3.05 9.09 8.81
CA VAL A 293 2.51 10.15 9.68
C VAL A 293 1.03 10.40 9.37
N VAL A 294 0.62 10.27 8.10
CA VAL A 294 -0.78 10.43 7.69
C VAL A 294 -1.67 9.37 8.34
N LEU A 295 -1.21 8.12 8.37
CA LEU A 295 -1.94 7.02 9.02
C LEU A 295 -1.96 7.16 10.55
N TYR A 296 -0.82 7.48 11.15
CA TYR A 296 -0.74 7.79 12.58
C TYR A 296 -1.72 8.90 12.99
N GLN A 297 -1.84 9.96 12.18
CA GLN A 297 -2.81 11.03 12.44
C GLN A 297 -4.25 10.49 12.40
N GLY A 298 -4.59 9.61 11.47
CA GLY A 298 -5.89 8.93 11.44
C GLY A 298 -6.19 8.14 12.71
N LEU A 299 -5.22 7.36 13.21
CA LEU A 299 -5.35 6.65 14.50
C LEU A 299 -5.57 7.61 15.68
N SER A 300 -4.85 8.73 15.69
CA SER A 300 -5.01 9.78 16.69
C SER A 300 -6.38 10.47 16.62
N ASP A 301 -6.95 10.58 15.43
CA ASP A 301 -8.29 11.12 15.19
C ASP A 301 -9.36 10.12 15.65
N LEU A 302 -9.19 8.82 15.42
CA LEU A 302 -10.07 7.79 15.98
C LEU A 302 -10.15 7.87 17.52
N CYS A 303 -9.01 8.07 18.19
CA CYS A 303 -8.97 8.24 19.65
C CYS A 303 -9.75 9.46 20.13
N LEU A 304 -9.72 10.54 19.34
CA LEU A 304 -10.50 11.75 19.62
C LEU A 304 -11.99 11.49 19.49
N TYR A 305 -12.42 10.82 18.41
CA TYR A 305 -13.83 10.51 18.20
C TYR A 305 -14.37 9.53 19.24
N LEU A 306 -13.59 8.51 19.62
CA LEU A 306 -13.94 7.57 20.69
C LEU A 306 -14.09 8.29 22.03
N GLY A 307 -13.12 9.09 22.46
CA GLY A 307 -13.25 9.82 23.73
C GLY A 307 -14.35 10.87 23.71
N LYS A 308 -14.64 11.49 22.56
CA LYS A 308 -15.72 12.47 22.43
C LYS A 308 -17.12 11.86 22.52
N TYR A 309 -17.33 10.69 21.89
CA TYR A 309 -18.69 10.17 21.67
C TYR A 309 -19.00 8.86 22.41
N LEU A 310 -17.99 8.15 22.91
CA LEU A 310 -18.16 6.84 23.56
C LEU A 310 -17.55 6.79 24.97
N PHE A 311 -16.38 7.40 25.17
CA PHE A 311 -15.66 7.43 26.44
C PHE A 311 -15.53 8.85 26.98
N ASP A 312 -14.31 9.30 27.28
CA ASP A 312 -14.02 10.63 27.82
C ASP A 312 -12.63 11.15 27.39
N SER A 313 -12.25 12.33 27.87
CA SER A 313 -10.98 12.98 27.56
C SER A 313 -9.77 12.24 28.13
N GLU A 314 -9.92 11.53 29.25
CA GLU A 314 -8.86 10.73 29.84
C GLU A 314 -8.53 9.53 28.93
N PHE A 315 -9.55 8.85 28.42
CA PHE A 315 -9.40 7.82 27.39
C PHE A 315 -8.62 8.36 26.19
N THR A 316 -8.99 9.52 25.63
CA THR A 316 -8.29 10.08 24.46
C THR A 316 -6.81 10.32 24.75
N ARG A 317 -6.48 10.86 25.93
CA ARG A 317 -5.08 11.11 26.32
C ARG A 317 -4.29 9.81 26.41
N MET A 318 -4.82 8.81 27.12
CA MET A 318 -4.16 7.52 27.31
C MET A 318 -4.01 6.74 26.00
N ALA A 319 -5.07 6.69 25.18
CA ALA A 319 -5.08 5.99 23.91
C ALA A 319 -4.04 6.58 22.95
N ARG A 320 -4.01 7.91 22.79
CA ARG A 320 -3.02 8.59 21.92
C ARG A 320 -1.59 8.31 22.35
N GLN A 321 -1.31 8.40 23.66
CA GLN A 321 0.03 8.13 24.19
C GLN A 321 0.47 6.68 23.89
N LYS A 322 -0.39 5.70 24.15
CA LYS A 322 -0.06 4.29 23.90
C LYS A 322 0.11 3.98 22.42
N ILE A 323 -0.75 4.54 21.56
CA ILE A 323 -0.67 4.35 20.10
C ILE A 323 0.59 5.00 19.53
N GLU A 324 0.95 6.21 19.98
CA GLU A 324 2.17 6.88 19.54
C GLU A 324 3.41 6.03 19.81
N VAL A 325 3.56 5.57 21.06
CA VAL A 325 4.67 4.70 21.46
C VAL A 325 4.66 3.40 20.66
N THR A 326 3.49 2.78 20.49
CA THR A 326 3.34 1.52 19.74
C THR A 326 3.73 1.70 18.28
N PHE A 327 3.12 2.67 17.59
CA PHE A 327 3.36 2.91 16.17
C PHE A 327 4.82 3.27 15.90
N GLN A 328 5.41 4.18 16.70
CA GLN A 328 6.80 4.59 16.53
C GLN A 328 7.74 3.41 16.76
N LYS A 329 7.61 2.68 17.87
CA LYS A 329 8.47 1.53 18.16
C LYS A 329 8.39 0.48 17.03
N THR A 330 7.17 0.06 16.69
CA THR A 330 6.95 -0.95 15.66
C THR A 330 7.43 -0.49 14.28
N PHE A 331 7.19 0.76 13.90
CA PHE A 331 7.62 1.29 12.59
C PHE A 331 9.14 1.31 12.46
N HIS A 332 9.87 1.78 13.47
CA HIS A 332 11.34 1.84 13.44
C HIS A 332 11.94 0.44 13.37
N GLU A 333 11.48 -0.47 14.23
CA GLU A 333 11.96 -1.86 14.23
C GLU A 333 11.66 -2.56 12.90
N ALA A 334 10.44 -2.42 12.38
CA ALA A 334 10.07 -2.96 11.08
C ALA A 334 10.90 -2.38 9.92
N CYS A 335 11.30 -1.10 9.99
CA CYS A 335 12.20 -0.50 9.01
C CYS A 335 13.59 -1.14 9.04
N TYR A 336 14.14 -1.37 10.24
CA TYR A 336 15.42 -2.07 10.38
C TYR A 336 15.35 -3.49 9.81
N TYR A 337 14.32 -4.27 10.16
CA TYR A 337 14.10 -5.59 9.55
C TYR A 337 14.03 -5.51 8.02
N GLY A 338 13.26 -4.55 7.50
CA GLY A 338 13.09 -4.39 6.07
C GLY A 338 14.38 -4.04 5.34
N TYR A 339 15.22 -3.16 5.88
CA TYR A 339 16.51 -2.82 5.28
C TYR A 339 17.55 -3.95 5.42
N LEU A 340 17.59 -4.65 6.55
CA LEU A 340 18.45 -5.83 6.71
C LEU A 340 18.12 -6.89 5.64
N GLU A 341 16.83 -7.13 5.37
CA GLU A 341 16.42 -8.02 4.30
C GLU A 341 16.85 -7.51 2.92
N GLN A 342 16.75 -6.20 2.63
CA GLN A 342 17.25 -5.63 1.38
C GLN A 342 18.78 -5.80 1.23
N LEU A 343 19.51 -5.82 2.34
CA LEU A 343 20.95 -6.11 2.39
C LEU A 343 21.28 -7.61 2.33
N GLY A 344 20.29 -8.46 2.08
CA GLY A 344 20.47 -9.91 1.92
C GLY A 344 20.62 -10.67 3.23
N ILE A 345 20.46 -10.02 4.39
CA ILE A 345 20.58 -10.68 5.69
C ILE A 345 19.38 -11.59 5.92
N PRO A 346 19.58 -12.90 6.18
CA PRO A 346 18.50 -13.82 6.50
C PRO A 346 17.79 -13.40 7.79
N THR A 347 16.50 -13.11 7.72
CA THR A 347 15.72 -12.67 8.89
C THR A 347 15.57 -13.78 9.93
N GLU A 348 15.76 -15.05 9.54
CA GLU A 348 15.74 -16.21 10.43
C GLU A 348 16.93 -16.25 11.41
N LEU A 349 18.00 -15.49 11.13
CA LEU A 349 19.18 -15.38 12.00
C LEU A 349 19.05 -14.23 13.00
N LEU A 350 18.02 -13.39 12.86
CA LEU A 350 17.77 -12.30 13.78
C LEU A 350 17.10 -12.85 15.05
N PRO A 351 17.49 -12.37 16.25
CA PRO A 351 16.92 -12.85 17.49
C PRO A 351 15.42 -12.55 17.55
N GLU A 352 14.69 -13.36 18.30
CA GLU A 352 13.34 -13.02 18.75
C GLU A 352 13.46 -11.82 19.71
N GLY A 353 12.88 -10.68 19.34
CA GLY A 353 12.95 -9.44 20.11
C GLY A 353 13.73 -8.32 19.40
N GLU A 354 14.52 -7.55 20.16
CA GLU A 354 15.13 -6.33 19.65
C GLU A 354 16.34 -6.61 18.73
N ILE A 355 16.38 -5.90 17.59
CA ILE A 355 17.52 -5.97 16.67
C ILE A 355 18.79 -5.45 17.37
N PRO A 356 19.91 -6.19 17.33
CA PRO A 356 21.18 -5.74 17.89
C PRO A 356 21.64 -4.39 17.34
N ASP A 357 22.16 -3.51 18.20
CA ASP A 357 22.66 -2.18 17.82
C ASP A 357 23.71 -2.22 16.71
N THR A 358 24.50 -3.28 16.65
CA THR A 358 25.49 -3.48 15.57
C THR A 358 24.82 -3.57 14.20
N LEU A 359 23.68 -4.26 14.09
CA LEU A 359 22.91 -4.39 12.85
C LEU A 359 22.13 -3.10 12.54
N LYS A 360 21.60 -2.41 13.56
CA LYS A 360 21.00 -1.08 13.38
C LYS A 360 22.00 -0.09 12.77
N LYS A 361 23.24 -0.03 13.31
CA LYS A 361 24.33 0.81 12.78
C LYS A 361 24.71 0.45 11.35
N MET A 362 24.66 -0.83 10.98
CA MET A 362 24.88 -1.27 9.59
C MET A 362 23.82 -0.70 8.64
N VAL A 363 22.55 -0.73 9.03
CA VAL A 363 21.45 -0.12 8.27
C VAL A 363 21.58 1.40 8.21
N ASP A 364 21.86 2.06 9.33
CA ASP A 364 22.00 3.52 9.39
C ASP A 364 23.15 4.01 8.47
N GLY A 365 24.28 3.28 8.49
CA GLY A 365 25.41 3.52 7.58
C GLY A 365 25.01 3.37 6.12
N PHE A 366 24.34 2.27 5.77
CA PHE A 366 23.83 2.04 4.41
C PHE A 366 22.90 3.16 3.94
N MET A 367 21.92 3.56 4.75
CA MET A 367 20.96 4.59 4.39
C MET A 367 21.62 5.96 4.24
N SER A 368 22.58 6.30 5.11
CA SER A 368 23.40 7.51 4.99
C SER A 368 24.16 7.53 3.66
N LEU A 369 24.77 6.40 3.28
CA LEU A 369 25.53 6.27 2.03
C LEU A 369 24.62 6.39 0.80
N VAL A 370 23.49 5.68 0.76
CA VAL A 370 22.53 5.74 -0.36
C VAL A 370 22.00 7.16 -0.57
N ASN A 371 21.66 7.87 0.51
CA ASN A 371 21.16 9.24 0.41
C ASN A 371 22.21 10.21 -0.15
N ARG A 372 23.50 9.98 0.13
CA ARG A 372 24.60 10.81 -0.39
C ARG A 372 24.97 10.48 -1.82
N CYS A 373 24.97 9.19 -2.17
CA CYS A 373 25.28 8.73 -3.51
C CYS A 373 24.11 8.89 -4.50
N GLY A 374 22.94 9.38 -4.07
CA GLY A 374 21.68 9.37 -4.82
C GLY A 374 21.79 9.79 -6.30
N GLY A 375 22.46 10.91 -6.58
CA GLY A 375 22.68 11.38 -7.96
C GLY A 375 23.56 10.47 -8.82
N ASN A 376 24.52 9.78 -8.20
CA ASN A 376 25.46 8.86 -8.85
C ASN A 376 24.90 7.43 -9.01
N LEU A 377 23.79 7.11 -8.36
CA LEU A 377 23.13 5.81 -8.48
C LEU A 377 22.26 5.69 -9.73
N HIS A 378 21.87 6.82 -10.34
CA HIS A 378 21.09 6.81 -11.57
C HIS A 378 21.96 6.45 -12.78
N ASN A 379 21.63 5.33 -13.44
CA ASN A 379 22.23 4.96 -14.71
C ASN A 379 21.14 4.81 -15.80
N PRO A 380 21.08 5.72 -16.79
CA PRO A 380 20.06 5.66 -17.85
C PRO A 380 20.27 4.51 -18.85
N ALA A 381 21.50 3.97 -18.95
CA ALA A 381 21.86 2.85 -19.81
C ALA A 381 22.58 1.78 -18.96
N PRO A 382 21.88 0.79 -18.40
CA PRO A 382 22.56 -0.31 -17.74
C PRO A 382 23.43 -1.01 -18.79
N ASP A 383 24.74 -1.02 -18.58
CA ASP A 383 25.65 -1.86 -19.36
C ASP A 383 25.05 -3.27 -19.36
N GLY A 384 24.73 -3.80 -20.55
CA GLY A 384 23.99 -5.04 -20.70
C GLY A 384 24.53 -6.15 -19.79
N ASN A 385 23.63 -6.84 -19.08
CA ASN A 385 23.88 -7.93 -18.13
C ASN A 385 24.71 -7.61 -16.88
N GLY A 386 25.04 -6.35 -16.60
CA GLY A 386 25.77 -5.95 -15.38
C GLY A 386 24.88 -5.57 -14.19
N ASP A 387 25.43 -5.73 -12.97
CA ASP A 387 24.85 -5.20 -11.75
C ASP A 387 24.65 -3.67 -11.82
N SER A 388 23.54 -3.20 -11.25
CA SER A 388 23.27 -1.78 -11.04
C SER A 388 24.30 -1.13 -10.10
N PRO A 389 24.47 0.21 -10.14
CA PRO A 389 25.37 0.90 -9.21
C PRO A 389 25.11 0.58 -7.74
N LEU A 390 23.84 0.42 -7.34
CA LEU A 390 23.47 0.07 -5.97
C LEU A 390 23.85 -1.39 -5.62
N GLN A 391 23.65 -2.33 -6.54
CA GLN A 391 24.08 -3.72 -6.35
C GLN A 391 25.61 -3.83 -6.24
N LYS A 392 26.35 -3.12 -7.10
CA LYS A 392 27.82 -3.04 -7.05
C LYS A 392 28.30 -2.46 -5.71
N LEU A 393 27.68 -1.37 -5.26
CA LEU A 393 28.03 -0.72 -4.00
C LEU A 393 27.86 -1.66 -2.80
N VAL A 394 26.73 -2.36 -2.71
CA VAL A 394 26.47 -3.29 -1.60
C VAL A 394 27.34 -4.53 -1.69
N SER A 395 27.58 -5.07 -2.89
CA SER A 395 28.48 -6.21 -3.09
C SER A 395 29.91 -5.85 -2.66
N GLU A 396 30.38 -4.64 -2.98
CA GLU A 396 31.70 -4.17 -2.56
C GLU A 396 31.81 -4.03 -1.03
N LEU A 397 30.78 -3.49 -0.37
CA LEU A 397 30.72 -3.42 1.09
C LEU A 397 30.77 -4.81 1.73
N ILE A 398 30.07 -5.79 1.15
CA ILE A 398 30.09 -7.18 1.63
C ILE A 398 31.46 -7.81 1.40
N HIS A 399 32.07 -7.63 0.22
CA HIS A 399 33.37 -8.19 -0.11
C HIS A 399 34.48 -7.65 0.79
N ARG A 400 34.61 -6.32 0.89
CA ARG A 400 35.63 -5.67 1.75
C ARG A 400 35.40 -5.90 3.23
N SER A 401 34.19 -6.28 3.66
CA SER A 401 33.95 -6.65 5.06
C SER A 401 34.70 -7.92 5.48
N GLN A 402 35.20 -8.72 4.52
CA GLN A 402 35.97 -9.95 4.74
C GLN A 402 37.46 -9.70 4.97
N GLU A 403 38.01 -8.67 4.32
CA GLU A 403 39.42 -8.34 4.42
C GLU A 403 39.68 -7.85 5.85
N GLN A 404 40.30 -8.70 6.69
CA GLN A 404 40.89 -8.25 7.96
C GLN A 404 41.67 -6.98 7.65
N ILE A 405 41.47 -5.92 8.46
CA ILE A 405 42.09 -4.59 8.33
C ILE A 405 43.54 -4.73 7.85
N LEU A 406 43.71 -4.78 6.53
CA LEU A 406 44.99 -4.82 5.87
C LEU A 406 45.20 -3.37 5.48
N THR A 407 46.33 -2.86 5.94
CA THR A 407 46.85 -1.53 5.67
C THR A 407 46.69 -1.20 4.19
N VAL A 408 45.61 -0.46 3.89
CA VAL A 408 45.53 0.74 3.04
C VAL A 408 46.79 0.91 2.21
N ASP A 409 46.77 0.35 1.00
CA ASP A 409 47.51 0.91 -0.11
C ASP A 409 46.80 0.58 -1.43
N LYS A 410 46.31 1.65 -2.06
CA LYS A 410 45.97 1.83 -3.49
C LYS A 410 44.50 1.68 -3.93
N TYR A 411 43.84 2.86 -3.97
CA TYR A 411 42.69 3.31 -4.80
C TYR A 411 41.24 3.13 -4.27
N PRO A 412 40.35 4.13 -4.50
CA PRO A 412 40.44 5.55 -4.13
C PRO A 412 39.83 5.77 -2.72
N GLU A 413 40.67 6.18 -1.78
CA GLU A 413 40.41 6.19 -0.33
C GLU A 413 39.74 7.47 0.22
N CYS A 414 39.08 8.29 -0.60
CA CYS A 414 38.65 9.62 -0.12
C CYS A 414 37.18 9.74 0.31
N ASP A 415 36.35 8.69 0.22
CA ASP A 415 34.98 8.76 0.72
C ASP A 415 34.90 8.25 2.17
N VAL A 416 35.01 9.19 3.12
CA VAL A 416 34.86 8.95 4.56
C VAL A 416 33.56 8.21 4.86
N HIS A 417 32.48 8.48 4.12
CA HIS A 417 31.19 7.85 4.35
C HIS A 417 31.15 6.39 3.91
N PHE A 418 31.83 6.04 2.81
CA PHE A 418 32.01 4.65 2.43
C PHE A 418 32.78 3.88 3.50
N ASN A 419 33.89 4.44 3.98
CA ASN A 419 34.73 3.81 5.01
C ASN A 419 33.99 3.63 6.36
N ASP A 420 33.20 4.62 6.77
CA ASP A 420 32.36 4.53 7.97
C ASP A 420 31.28 3.46 7.82
N THR A 421 30.65 3.37 6.65
CA THR A 421 29.65 2.34 6.34
C THR A 421 30.29 0.96 6.30
N LEU A 422 31.46 0.82 5.67
CA LEU A 422 32.23 -0.42 5.63
C LEU A 422 32.55 -0.92 7.03
N ARG A 423 32.99 -0.04 7.94
CA ARG A 423 33.23 -0.41 9.36
C ARG A 423 31.97 -0.96 10.04
N CYS A 424 30.81 -0.39 9.74
CA CYS A 424 29.53 -0.89 10.26
C CYS A 424 29.17 -2.26 9.66
N PHE A 425 29.39 -2.46 8.36
CA PHE A 425 29.23 -3.76 7.69
C PHE A 425 30.16 -4.82 8.26
N THR A 426 31.46 -4.54 8.43
CA THR A 426 32.43 -5.48 9.05
C THR A 426 31.95 -5.95 10.42
N ARG A 427 31.49 -5.03 11.27
CA ARG A 427 30.95 -5.38 12.60
C ARG A 427 29.66 -6.19 12.51
N GLY A 428 28.74 -5.82 11.61
CA GLY A 428 27.47 -6.53 11.39
C GLY A 428 27.68 -7.96 10.88
N ILE A 429 28.51 -8.13 9.86
CA ILE A 429 28.87 -9.44 9.31
C ILE A 429 29.61 -10.30 10.35
N HIS A 430 30.52 -9.73 11.13
CA HIS A 430 31.18 -10.45 12.21
C HIS A 430 30.18 -10.93 13.26
N TRP A 431 29.23 -10.08 13.66
CA TRP A 431 28.14 -10.47 14.56
C TRP A 431 27.28 -11.60 13.96
N LEU A 432 26.90 -11.51 12.69
CA LEU A 432 26.12 -12.55 12.00
C LEU A 432 26.85 -13.89 11.93
N LYS A 433 28.17 -13.88 11.69
CA LYS A 433 29.00 -15.11 11.72
C LYS A 433 29.00 -15.74 13.11
N GLN A 434 29.10 -14.94 14.18
CA GLN A 434 29.03 -15.44 15.55
C GLN A 434 27.65 -15.98 15.92
N ALA A 435 26.58 -15.36 15.44
CA ALA A 435 25.21 -15.82 15.64
C ALA A 435 24.92 -17.11 14.84
N GLY A 436 25.38 -17.19 13.59
CA GLY A 436 25.14 -18.31 12.67
C GLY A 436 26.01 -19.55 12.92
N THR A 437 27.15 -19.44 13.60
CA THR A 437 28.05 -20.57 13.91
C THR A 437 27.48 -21.59 14.91
N LYS A 438 26.26 -21.38 15.42
CA LYS A 438 25.48 -22.43 16.11
C LYS A 438 24.91 -23.50 15.16
N GLY A 439 25.01 -23.34 13.84
CA GLY A 439 24.61 -24.34 12.85
C GLY A 439 25.46 -24.34 11.58
N LYS A 440 26.30 -25.38 11.43
CA LYS A 440 27.02 -25.86 10.23
C LYS A 440 27.19 -24.91 9.03
N GLY A 441 28.45 -24.56 8.71
CA GLY A 441 28.84 -24.12 7.36
C GLY A 441 30.13 -23.30 7.29
N ASP A 442 30.88 -23.45 6.19
CA ASP A 442 32.07 -22.68 5.84
C ASP A 442 31.76 -21.17 5.75
N SER A 443 32.62 -20.32 6.32
CA SER A 443 32.39 -18.86 6.39
C SER A 443 32.32 -18.18 5.01
N SER A 444 32.89 -18.81 3.98
CA SER A 444 32.87 -18.31 2.60
C SER A 444 31.49 -18.49 1.94
N SER A 445 30.82 -19.62 2.17
CA SER A 445 29.51 -19.89 1.54
C SER A 445 28.39 -19.00 2.09
N PHE A 446 28.46 -18.64 3.38
CA PHE A 446 27.48 -17.76 4.02
C PHE A 446 27.45 -16.34 3.44
N LEU A 447 28.63 -15.76 3.17
CA LEU A 447 28.69 -14.40 2.62
C LEU A 447 28.32 -14.36 1.14
N ALA A 448 28.70 -15.38 0.37
CA ALA A 448 28.22 -15.54 -1.00
C ALA A 448 26.68 -15.60 -1.06
N GLU A 449 26.05 -16.25 -0.07
CA GLU A 449 24.58 -16.29 0.04
C GLU A 449 23.99 -14.91 0.37
N ILE A 450 24.54 -14.18 1.35
CA ILE A 450 24.10 -12.80 1.67
C ILE A 450 24.24 -11.90 0.44
N GLU A 451 25.37 -11.96 -0.25
CA GLU A 451 25.60 -11.16 -1.46
C GLU A 451 24.61 -11.51 -2.56
N GLN A 452 24.39 -12.80 -2.84
CA GLN A 452 23.44 -13.24 -3.85
C GLN A 452 22.01 -12.76 -3.51
N ARG A 453 21.59 -12.87 -2.24
CA ARG A 453 20.30 -12.36 -1.77
C ARG A 453 20.22 -10.83 -1.93
N ALA A 454 21.26 -10.09 -1.53
CA ALA A 454 21.32 -8.64 -1.67
C ALA A 454 21.19 -8.22 -3.14
N ARG A 455 21.91 -8.89 -4.06
CA ARG A 455 21.80 -8.63 -5.50
C ARG A 455 20.38 -8.83 -6.01
N LYS A 456 19.69 -9.90 -5.60
CA LYS A 456 18.29 -10.15 -5.95
C LYS A 456 17.35 -9.08 -5.41
N ARG A 457 17.52 -8.67 -4.16
CA ARG A 457 16.68 -7.65 -3.53
C ARG A 457 16.88 -6.27 -4.14
N LEU A 458 18.12 -5.94 -4.50
CA LEU A 458 18.51 -4.63 -5.01
C LEU A 458 18.46 -4.53 -6.54
N GLN A 459 17.87 -5.51 -7.23
CA GLN A 459 17.76 -5.50 -8.68
C GLN A 459 16.92 -4.30 -9.20
N PRO A 460 17.26 -3.73 -10.37
CA PRO A 460 16.54 -2.60 -10.96
C PRO A 460 15.05 -2.88 -11.17
N ARG A 461 14.22 -1.88 -10.87
CA ARG A 461 12.75 -2.02 -10.92
C ARG A 461 12.10 -1.07 -11.94
N LYS A 462 12.87 -0.61 -12.95
CA LYS A 462 12.42 0.39 -13.93
C LYS A 462 11.14 -0.01 -14.66
N TRP A 463 11.04 -1.29 -15.05
CA TRP A 463 9.88 -1.82 -15.76
C TRP A 463 8.61 -1.88 -14.89
N LEU A 464 8.74 -1.94 -13.56
CA LEU A 464 7.62 -1.78 -12.60
C LEU A 464 7.24 -0.30 -12.39
N GLY A 465 7.96 0.63 -13.01
CA GLY A 465 7.63 2.05 -12.98
C GLY A 465 6.25 2.29 -13.60
N LYS A 466 5.49 3.22 -13.01
CA LYS A 466 4.12 3.51 -13.44
C LYS A 466 4.01 3.82 -14.94
N ALA A 467 4.96 4.59 -15.49
CA ALA A 467 4.98 4.92 -16.91
C ALA A 467 5.14 3.66 -17.80
N CYS A 468 6.11 2.79 -17.49
CA CYS A 468 6.36 1.57 -18.26
C CYS A 468 5.17 0.61 -18.21
N LEU A 469 4.61 0.36 -17.01
CA LEU A 469 3.44 -0.50 -16.88
C LEU A 469 2.21 0.09 -17.60
N SER A 470 1.98 1.40 -17.49
CA SER A 470 0.86 2.06 -18.19
C SER A 470 1.01 1.98 -19.71
N GLU A 471 2.23 2.13 -20.23
CA GLU A 471 2.54 2.01 -21.65
C GLU A 471 2.34 0.57 -22.14
N GLU A 472 2.84 -0.43 -21.41
CA GLU A 472 2.63 -1.84 -21.72
C GLU A 472 1.14 -2.22 -21.73
N ILE A 473 0.38 -1.77 -20.72
CA ILE A 473 -1.08 -1.97 -20.68
C ILE A 473 -1.77 -1.30 -21.88
N ALA A 474 -1.36 -0.09 -22.26
CA ALA A 474 -1.92 0.62 -23.41
C ALA A 474 -1.65 -0.13 -24.72
N THR A 475 -0.42 -0.61 -24.93
CA THR A 475 -0.04 -1.42 -26.09
C THR A 475 -0.89 -2.70 -26.18
N LEU A 476 -1.06 -3.44 -25.08
CA LEU A 476 -1.88 -4.65 -25.06
C LEU A 476 -3.37 -4.36 -25.36
N LEU A 477 -3.90 -3.24 -24.88
CA LEU A 477 -5.26 -2.80 -25.21
C LEU A 477 -5.43 -2.51 -26.71
N ASP A 478 -4.40 -1.93 -27.34
CA ASP A 478 -4.41 -1.57 -28.75
C ASP A 478 -4.21 -2.77 -29.67
N GLU A 479 -3.24 -3.64 -29.36
CA GLU A 479 -2.94 -4.85 -30.13
C GLU A 479 -4.13 -5.80 -30.21
N HIS A 480 -4.87 -5.96 -29.11
CA HIS A 480 -5.97 -6.92 -29.05
C HIS A 480 -7.35 -6.34 -29.37
N THR A 481 -7.43 -5.04 -29.74
CA THR A 481 -8.64 -4.34 -30.23
C THR A 481 -9.93 -4.81 -29.55
N ASP A 482 -9.93 -4.81 -28.22
CA ASP A 482 -11.09 -5.16 -27.38
C ASP A 482 -11.51 -6.64 -27.35
N ASN A 483 -10.72 -7.59 -27.87
CA ASN A 483 -10.99 -9.02 -27.71
C ASN A 483 -10.78 -9.46 -26.25
N PRO A 484 -11.84 -9.81 -25.51
CA PRO A 484 -11.73 -10.09 -24.07
C PRO A 484 -11.04 -11.41 -23.75
N TYR A 485 -10.91 -12.33 -24.71
CA TYR A 485 -10.14 -13.56 -24.50
C TYR A 485 -8.64 -13.25 -24.46
N TYR A 486 -8.11 -12.62 -25.51
CA TYR A 486 -6.68 -12.30 -25.59
C TYR A 486 -6.25 -11.27 -24.54
N LEU A 487 -7.09 -10.28 -24.22
CA LEU A 487 -6.80 -9.34 -23.13
C LEU A 487 -6.66 -10.04 -21.77
N ARG A 488 -7.51 -11.03 -21.47
CA ARG A 488 -7.43 -11.79 -20.22
C ARG A 488 -6.13 -12.58 -20.14
N GLU A 489 -5.75 -13.26 -21.22
CA GLU A 489 -4.50 -14.01 -21.31
C GLU A 489 -3.30 -13.08 -21.12
N ALA A 490 -3.22 -11.99 -21.89
CA ALA A 490 -2.12 -11.04 -21.82
C ALA A 490 -1.95 -10.39 -20.43
N PHE A 491 -3.04 -9.97 -19.79
CA PHE A 491 -2.96 -9.39 -18.45
C PHE A 491 -2.69 -10.43 -17.35
N SER A 492 -3.09 -11.70 -17.56
CA SER A 492 -2.71 -12.81 -16.68
C SER A 492 -1.21 -13.09 -16.74
N ASP A 493 -0.64 -13.11 -17.95
CA ASP A 493 0.79 -13.31 -18.17
C ASP A 493 1.61 -12.15 -17.58
N MET A 494 1.15 -10.92 -17.79
CA MET A 494 1.75 -9.73 -17.18
C MET A 494 1.72 -9.82 -15.65
N GLY A 495 0.58 -10.21 -15.05
CA GLY A 495 0.46 -10.42 -13.61
C GLY A 495 1.41 -11.49 -13.08
N THR A 496 1.54 -12.62 -13.79
CA THR A 496 2.45 -13.71 -13.42
C THR A 496 3.92 -13.25 -13.42
N ARG A 497 4.34 -12.52 -14.46
CA ARG A 497 5.69 -11.92 -14.51
C ARG A 497 5.93 -10.94 -13.37
N MET A 498 4.96 -10.07 -13.08
CA MET A 498 5.03 -9.12 -11.96
C MET A 498 5.17 -9.83 -10.61
N GLN A 499 4.40 -10.88 -10.36
CA GLN A 499 4.48 -11.64 -9.11
C GLN A 499 5.82 -12.36 -8.94
N ALA A 500 6.29 -13.04 -9.99
CA ALA A 500 7.56 -13.77 -9.96
C ALA A 500 8.73 -12.84 -9.61
N PHE A 501 8.85 -11.70 -10.30
CA PHE A 501 9.86 -10.70 -9.99
C PHE A 501 9.70 -10.12 -8.58
N SER A 502 8.46 -9.82 -8.17
CA SER A 502 8.19 -9.19 -6.87
C SER A 502 8.60 -10.07 -5.69
N ARG A 503 8.41 -11.39 -5.78
CA ARG A 503 8.87 -12.35 -4.74
C ARG A 503 10.39 -12.32 -4.58
N GLU A 504 11.12 -12.16 -5.68
CA GLU A 504 12.58 -12.10 -5.67
C GLU A 504 13.12 -10.71 -5.28
N ALA A 505 12.54 -9.63 -5.80
CA ALA A 505 13.03 -8.26 -5.57
C ALA A 505 12.58 -7.67 -4.21
N PHE A 506 11.30 -7.82 -3.86
CA PHE A 506 10.74 -7.17 -2.67
C PHE A 506 10.83 -8.04 -1.41
N GLY A 507 10.79 -9.35 -1.62
CA GLY A 507 10.75 -10.32 -0.53
C GLY A 507 9.39 -10.43 0.14
N HIS A 508 9.40 -11.08 1.30
CA HIS A 508 8.22 -11.22 2.13
C HIS A 508 8.68 -11.16 3.59
N VAL A 509 8.00 -10.32 4.37
CA VAL A 509 8.23 -10.22 5.81
C VAL A 509 6.98 -10.76 6.50
N ASN A 510 7.18 -11.70 7.43
CA ASN A 510 6.11 -12.22 8.26
C ASN A 510 6.17 -11.56 9.66
N PRO A 511 5.27 -10.61 9.98
CA PRO A 511 5.25 -9.92 11.28
C PRO A 511 5.03 -10.86 12.46
N VAL A 512 4.36 -11.99 12.27
CA VAL A 512 3.96 -12.90 13.36
C VAL A 512 5.17 -13.56 14.01
N ARG A 513 6.30 -13.67 13.30
CA ARG A 513 7.57 -14.15 13.87
C ARG A 513 8.34 -13.07 14.64
N ILE A 514 7.94 -11.81 14.49
CA ILE A 514 8.65 -10.63 14.98
C ILE A 514 7.69 -9.91 15.93
N ALA A 515 7.38 -10.56 17.05
CA ALA A 515 6.57 -9.95 18.10
C ALA A 515 7.38 -8.84 18.79
N VAL A 516 6.86 -7.60 18.72
CA VAL A 516 7.47 -6.37 19.27
C VAL A 516 6.59 -5.74 20.34
#